data_AF-A0A077ZYY0-F1
#
_entry.id   AF-A0A077ZYY0-F1
#
_cell.length_a   1.000
_cell.length_b   1.000
_cell.length_c   1.000
_cell.angle_alpha   90.00
_cell.angle_beta   90.00
_cell.angle_gamma   90.00
#
_symmetry.space_group_name_H-M   'P 1'
#
loop_
_entity.id
_entity.type
_entity.pdbx_description
1 polymer ?
#
loop_
_entity_poly.entity_id
_entity_poly.type
_entity_poly.pdbx_seq_one_letter_code
_entity_poly.pdbx_strand_id
1 'polypeptide(L)'
;MNDILSLMAQMSGGNDPNLALIQSQLSKQSQYHQKIVKKNIENQPINPQNVIQSIPCGQFPYLNYNANFFLPNDFQRFLLTGTVQKFKQIQKEDEESLSLKTDIFQTRLHVFITGCGRSGTSFIFEQLSKHIDTQTQAKMLALNEPRELYINSFGQDSYDIWSVKSNRNTAKISLDKEKSEVYLQYLDYICQDKSIYLEKMPESIIRADQLLKILPRCLIIYMKRSWIDVALSIAAFGSNSQWYGQNDTKWIALLDNEISLELFKSTEETDKLKLI
;
A
#
# COMPACT_ATOMS: atom_id res chain seq x y z
N MET A 1 17.06 7.30 -13.72
CA MET A 1 17.84 8.33 -12.99
C MET A 1 18.56 9.30 -13.94
N ASN A 2 19.28 8.85 -14.97
CA ASN A 2 19.99 9.74 -15.91
C ASN A 2 19.08 10.68 -16.73
N ASP A 3 17.87 10.24 -17.12
CA ASP A 3 16.97 11.06 -17.95
C ASP A 3 16.33 12.22 -17.18
N ILE A 4 16.03 12.04 -15.89
CA ILE A 4 15.43 13.07 -15.03
C ILE A 4 16.50 14.06 -14.56
N LEU A 5 17.72 13.58 -14.32
CA LEU A 5 18.86 14.45 -14.03
C LEU A 5 19.26 15.27 -15.26
N SER A 6 19.13 14.72 -16.47
CA SER A 6 19.28 15.45 -17.73
C SER A 6 18.18 16.52 -17.89
N LEU A 7 16.92 16.16 -17.60
CA LEU A 7 15.78 17.09 -17.66
C LEU A 7 15.90 18.23 -16.62
N MET A 8 16.28 17.92 -15.38
CA MET A 8 16.49 18.91 -14.33
C MET A 8 17.72 19.79 -14.59
N ALA A 9 18.80 19.24 -15.14
CA ALA A 9 19.98 20.00 -15.56
C ALA A 9 19.69 20.89 -16.78
N GLN A 10 18.84 20.45 -17.70
CA GLN A 10 18.34 21.26 -18.82
C GLN A 10 17.43 22.40 -18.33
N MET A 11 16.65 22.17 -17.27
CA MET A 11 15.75 23.17 -16.69
C MET A 11 16.45 24.18 -15.76
N SER A 12 17.59 23.83 -15.15
CA SER A 12 18.29 24.70 -14.19
C SER A 12 19.36 25.61 -14.80
N GLY A 13 19.64 25.50 -16.10
CA GLY A 13 20.44 26.49 -16.84
C GLY A 13 21.92 26.61 -16.41
N GLY A 14 22.48 25.65 -15.67
CA GLY A 14 23.90 25.66 -15.31
C GLY A 14 24.19 25.08 -13.93
N ASN A 15 25.48 24.87 -13.66
CA ASN A 15 26.08 24.28 -12.45
C ASN A 15 25.54 24.87 -11.14
N ASP A 16 24.42 24.37 -10.64
CA ASP A 16 23.98 24.64 -9.28
C ASP A 16 24.79 23.76 -8.30
N PRO A 17 25.67 24.34 -7.47
CA PRO A 17 26.45 23.59 -6.50
C PRO A 17 25.58 22.84 -5.48
N ASN A 18 24.34 23.27 -5.26
CA ASN A 18 23.39 22.54 -4.41
C ASN A 18 22.95 21.22 -5.05
N LEU A 19 22.83 21.18 -6.39
CA LEU A 19 22.47 19.96 -7.12
C LEU A 19 23.56 18.89 -7.01
N ALA A 20 24.84 19.29 -7.13
CA ALA A 20 25.98 18.40 -6.97
C ALA A 20 26.10 17.86 -5.53
N LEU A 21 25.79 18.70 -4.54
CA LEU A 21 25.75 18.30 -3.14
C LEU A 21 24.64 17.27 -2.87
N ILE A 22 23.43 17.50 -3.40
CA ILE A 22 22.31 16.57 -3.31
C ILE A 22 22.66 15.22 -3.97
N GLN A 23 23.27 15.24 -5.16
CA GLN A 23 23.72 14.03 -5.86
C GLN A 23 24.76 13.23 -5.06
N SER A 24 25.70 13.92 -4.40
CA SER A 24 26.69 13.29 -3.54
C SER A 24 26.07 12.64 -2.30
N GLN A 25 25.12 13.33 -1.66
CA GLN A 25 24.41 12.82 -0.48
C GLN A 25 23.57 11.58 -0.80
N LEU A 26 22.83 11.59 -1.92
CA LEU A 26 22.03 10.45 -2.38
C LEU A 26 22.92 9.23 -2.69
N SER A 27 24.07 9.45 -3.33
CA SER A 27 25.02 8.39 -3.66
C SER A 27 25.62 7.74 -2.41
N LYS A 28 26.03 8.55 -1.41
CA LYS A 28 26.57 8.05 -0.12
C LYS A 28 25.52 7.26 0.67
N GLN A 29 24.28 7.74 0.71
CA GLN A 29 23.19 7.03 1.37
C GLN A 29 22.92 5.68 0.71
N SER A 30 22.83 5.62 -0.62
CA SER A 30 22.64 4.36 -1.36
C SER A 30 23.75 3.34 -1.04
N GLN A 31 25.02 3.77 -1.02
CA GLN A 31 26.16 2.90 -0.71
C GLN A 31 26.19 2.40 0.74
N TYR A 32 25.90 3.27 1.71
CA TYR A 32 25.80 2.89 3.13
C TYR A 32 24.74 1.81 3.33
N HIS A 33 23.61 2.00 2.66
CA HIS A 33 22.44 1.15 2.76
C HIS A 33 22.67 -0.25 2.16
N GLN A 34 23.33 -0.33 1.01
CA GLN A 34 23.76 -1.60 0.40
C GLN A 34 24.71 -2.39 1.30
N LYS A 35 25.58 -1.71 2.06
CA LYS A 35 26.51 -2.36 3.01
C LYS A 35 25.80 -2.94 4.23
N ILE A 36 24.80 -2.25 4.79
CA ILE A 36 24.02 -2.72 5.96
C ILE A 36 23.20 -3.96 5.58
N VAL A 37 22.53 -3.94 4.43
CA VAL A 37 21.66 -5.04 3.98
C VAL A 37 22.44 -6.32 3.69
N LYS A 38 23.65 -6.22 3.10
CA LYS A 38 24.52 -7.40 2.89
C LYS A 38 24.97 -8.06 4.19
N LYS A 39 25.08 -7.31 5.29
CA LYS A 39 25.65 -7.82 6.55
C LYS A 39 24.64 -8.64 7.38
N ASN A 40 23.34 -8.42 7.22
CA ASN A 40 22.33 -8.89 8.19
C ASN A 40 21.48 -10.09 7.75
N ILE A 41 21.60 -10.60 6.51
CA ILE A 41 20.48 -11.35 5.90
C ILE A 41 20.74 -12.85 5.64
N GLU A 42 21.94 -13.39 5.87
CA GLU A 42 22.21 -14.76 5.39
C GLU A 42 21.59 -15.95 6.15
N ASN A 43 20.92 -15.84 7.31
CA ASN A 43 20.73 -17.06 8.13
C ASN A 43 19.41 -17.32 8.91
N GLN A 44 18.22 -16.77 8.61
CA GLN A 44 17.01 -17.18 9.36
C GLN A 44 15.71 -17.39 8.55
N PRO A 45 15.15 -18.62 8.53
CA PRO A 45 13.76 -18.89 8.14
C PRO A 45 12.79 -18.66 9.32
N ILE A 46 11.56 -18.19 9.06
CA ILE A 46 10.53 -17.89 10.09
C ILE A 46 9.21 -18.65 9.79
N ASN A 47 8.55 -19.17 10.83
CA ASN A 47 7.31 -19.96 10.76
C ASN A 47 6.04 -19.08 10.93
N PRO A 48 5.08 -19.07 9.98
CA PRO A 48 3.85 -18.25 10.00
C PRO A 48 2.85 -18.53 11.14
N GLN A 49 2.85 -19.71 11.75
CA GLN A 49 1.85 -20.06 12.78
C GLN A 49 2.10 -19.42 14.15
N ASN A 50 3.27 -18.80 14.36
CA ASN A 50 3.61 -18.09 15.60
C ASN A 50 3.39 -16.56 15.52
N VAL A 51 2.81 -16.02 14.43
CA VAL A 51 3.12 -14.65 13.97
C VAL A 51 2.09 -13.58 14.41
N ILE A 52 0.89 -13.94 14.88
CA ILE A 52 -0.07 -12.97 15.46
C ILE A 52 0.11 -12.81 16.99
N GLN A 53 1.09 -13.47 17.61
CA GLN A 53 1.35 -13.31 19.04
C GLN A 53 2.33 -12.15 19.33
N SER A 54 1.78 -11.13 20.01
CA SER A 54 2.44 -10.12 20.87
C SER A 54 3.83 -9.60 20.46
N ILE A 55 3.95 -8.99 19.27
CA ILE A 55 4.98 -7.96 19.07
C ILE A 55 4.42 -6.66 19.69
N PRO A 56 5.17 -5.90 20.50
CA PRO A 56 4.66 -4.69 21.15
C PRO A 56 4.02 -3.77 20.11
N CYS A 57 2.73 -3.46 20.32
CA CYS A 57 1.94 -2.66 19.39
C CYS A 57 2.48 -1.22 19.41
N GLY A 58 3.33 -0.88 18.43
CA GLY A 58 4.04 0.40 18.43
C GLY A 58 3.11 1.60 18.23
N GLN A 59 2.36 1.62 17.13
CA GLN A 59 1.63 2.81 16.68
C GLN A 59 0.15 2.83 17.08
N PHE A 60 -0.47 1.67 17.37
CA PHE A 60 -1.93 1.54 17.57
C PHE A 60 -2.25 0.74 18.85
N PRO A 61 -1.98 1.27 20.04
CA PRO A 61 -1.99 0.51 21.30
C PRO A 61 -3.38 -0.04 21.70
N TYR A 62 -4.45 0.44 21.08
CA TYR A 62 -5.81 -0.04 21.30
C TYR A 62 -6.13 -1.31 20.51
N LEU A 63 -5.36 -1.65 19.48
CA LEU A 63 -5.53 -2.90 18.75
C LEU A 63 -4.79 -4.03 19.47
N ASN A 64 -5.46 -5.17 19.65
CA ASN A 64 -4.86 -6.37 20.25
C ASN A 64 -3.99 -7.19 19.28
N TYR A 65 -3.68 -6.63 18.10
CA TYR A 65 -2.79 -7.18 17.08
C TYR A 65 -1.97 -6.06 16.43
N ASN A 66 -0.90 -6.43 15.70
CA ASN A 66 -0.06 -5.48 14.99
C ASN A 66 -0.70 -5.08 13.63
N ALA A 67 -1.23 -3.87 13.50
CA ALA A 67 -1.79 -3.37 12.24
C ALA A 67 -0.74 -3.23 11.11
N ASN A 68 0.54 -3.19 11.45
CA ASN A 68 1.66 -3.12 10.51
C ASN A 68 2.14 -4.51 10.05
N PHE A 69 1.41 -5.58 10.36
CA PHE A 69 1.85 -6.96 10.08
C PHE A 69 2.24 -7.19 8.62
N PHE A 70 1.47 -6.64 7.69
CA PHE A 70 1.68 -6.78 6.24
C PHE A 70 2.48 -5.62 5.63
N LEU A 71 3.04 -4.74 6.47
CA LEU A 71 4.16 -3.91 6.04
C LEU A 71 5.40 -4.79 6.02
N PRO A 72 6.22 -4.74 4.97
CA PRO A 72 7.45 -5.51 4.95
C PRO A 72 8.29 -5.17 6.19
N ASN A 73 8.51 -6.17 7.06
CA ASN A 73 9.24 -6.01 8.34
C ASN A 73 10.64 -5.42 8.12
N ASP A 74 11.20 -5.67 6.94
CA ASP A 74 12.40 -5.02 6.42
C ASP A 74 12.03 -4.27 5.13
N PHE A 75 11.30 -3.17 5.29
CA PHE A 75 10.89 -2.30 4.17
C PHE A 75 12.11 -1.88 3.34
N GLN A 76 13.24 -1.71 4.01
CA GLN A 76 14.51 -1.43 3.39
C GLN A 76 14.97 -2.52 2.42
N ARG A 77 14.96 -3.78 2.84
CA ARG A 77 15.23 -4.93 1.98
C ARG A 77 14.20 -5.07 0.87
N PHE A 78 12.93 -4.86 1.15
CA PHE A 78 11.91 -4.87 0.10
C PHE A 78 12.24 -3.84 -0.97
N LEU A 79 12.53 -2.59 -0.59
CA LEU A 79 12.96 -1.55 -1.52
C LEU A 79 14.17 -2.00 -2.36
N LEU A 80 15.16 -2.64 -1.75
CA LEU A 80 16.41 -3.02 -2.43
C LEU A 80 16.37 -4.34 -3.21
N THR A 81 15.42 -5.23 -2.94
CA THR A 81 15.43 -6.58 -3.53
C THR A 81 14.13 -6.92 -4.25
N GLY A 82 13.05 -6.17 -4.01
CA GLY A 82 11.69 -6.54 -4.42
C GLY A 82 11.20 -7.85 -3.83
N THR A 83 11.90 -8.42 -2.86
CA THR A 83 11.48 -9.67 -2.22
C THR A 83 10.51 -9.36 -1.10
N VAL A 84 9.34 -10.00 -1.13
CA VAL A 84 8.39 -10.02 -0.03
C VAL A 84 8.24 -11.43 0.51
N GLN A 85 7.73 -11.54 1.73
CA GLN A 85 7.34 -12.83 2.26
C GLN A 85 6.20 -13.42 1.41
N LYS A 86 6.40 -14.64 0.91
CA LYS A 86 5.34 -15.36 0.21
C LYS A 86 4.36 -15.97 1.21
N PHE A 87 3.07 -15.76 0.98
CA PHE A 87 2.04 -16.46 1.74
C PHE A 87 2.06 -17.94 1.36
N LYS A 88 1.85 -18.83 2.34
CA LYS A 88 1.65 -20.25 2.02
C LYS A 88 0.43 -20.32 1.11
N GLN A 89 0.59 -20.95 -0.05
CA GLN A 89 -0.50 -21.13 -0.98
C GLN A 89 -1.62 -21.87 -0.24
N ILE A 90 -2.81 -21.26 -0.21
CA ILE A 90 -4.00 -21.92 0.30
C ILE A 90 -4.23 -23.10 -0.66
N GLN A 91 -4.15 -24.33 -0.16
CA GLN A 91 -4.22 -25.52 -1.02
C GLN A 91 -5.57 -25.57 -1.73
N LYS A 92 -5.56 -25.96 -3.00
CA LYS A 92 -6.71 -25.99 -3.92
C LYS A 92 -7.82 -26.98 -3.53
N GLU A 93 -7.62 -27.81 -2.51
CA GLU A 93 -8.60 -28.84 -2.12
C GLU A 93 -9.94 -28.24 -1.63
N ASP A 94 -10.00 -26.92 -1.42
CA ASP A 94 -11.20 -26.17 -1.04
C ASP A 94 -11.88 -25.44 -2.23
N GLU A 95 -11.66 -25.83 -3.49
CA GLU A 95 -12.28 -25.17 -4.67
C GLU A 95 -13.83 -25.14 -4.62
N GLU A 96 -14.48 -26.14 -4.00
CA GLU A 96 -15.94 -26.15 -3.79
C GLU A 96 -16.39 -25.08 -2.78
N SER A 97 -15.51 -24.68 -1.84
CA SER A 97 -15.77 -23.64 -0.83
C SER A 97 -15.77 -22.22 -1.41
N LEU A 98 -15.14 -21.98 -2.57
CA LEU A 98 -15.06 -20.63 -3.12
C LEU A 98 -16.42 -20.09 -3.59
N SER A 99 -17.27 -20.97 -4.13
CA SER A 99 -18.62 -20.60 -4.57
C SER A 99 -19.54 -20.19 -3.42
N LEU A 100 -19.32 -20.77 -2.23
CA LEU A 100 -20.01 -20.46 -0.97
C LEU A 100 -19.48 -19.20 -0.26
N LYS A 101 -18.30 -18.70 -0.64
CA LYS A 101 -17.64 -17.56 0.02
C LYS A 101 -18.02 -16.18 -0.52
N THR A 102 -18.72 -16.12 -1.66
CA THR A 102 -19.27 -14.86 -2.19
C THR A 102 -20.24 -14.20 -1.20
N ASP A 103 -20.98 -15.00 -0.42
CA ASP A 103 -21.91 -14.50 0.60
C ASP A 103 -21.20 -13.82 1.78
N ILE A 104 -19.98 -14.23 2.11
CA ILE A 104 -19.19 -13.59 3.18
C ILE A 104 -18.82 -12.16 2.78
N PHE A 105 -18.42 -11.94 1.53
CA PHE A 105 -18.13 -10.60 1.03
C PHE A 105 -19.38 -9.72 0.87
N GLN A 106 -20.56 -10.35 0.72
CA GLN A 106 -21.84 -9.65 0.71
C GLN A 106 -22.31 -9.20 2.10
N THR A 107 -21.71 -9.68 3.19
CA THR A 107 -22.11 -9.30 4.56
C THR A 107 -21.06 -8.41 5.23
N ARG A 108 -19.77 -8.62 4.94
CA ARG A 108 -18.66 -7.83 5.48
C ARG A 108 -18.61 -6.43 4.87
N LEU A 109 -18.43 -5.41 5.72
CA LEU A 109 -18.15 -4.05 5.26
C LEU A 109 -16.64 -3.88 5.04
N HIS A 110 -16.24 -3.47 3.84
CA HIS A 110 -14.85 -3.17 3.50
C HIS A 110 -14.69 -1.66 3.37
N VAL A 111 -13.79 -1.08 4.15
CA VAL A 111 -13.55 0.37 4.21
C VAL A 111 -12.09 0.62 3.83
N PHE A 112 -11.87 1.38 2.77
CA PHE A 112 -10.52 1.74 2.32
C PHE A 112 -10.30 3.23 2.47
N ILE A 113 -9.31 3.61 3.28
CA ILE A 113 -8.85 4.99 3.43
C ILE A 113 -7.70 5.21 2.45
N THR A 114 -7.91 6.13 1.53
CA THR A 114 -6.96 6.42 0.45
C THR A 114 -6.82 7.92 0.22
N GLY A 115 -5.93 8.33 -0.68
CA GLY A 115 -5.60 9.73 -0.93
C GLY A 115 -4.12 9.91 -1.24
N CYS A 116 -3.64 11.15 -1.29
CA CYS A 116 -2.20 11.35 -1.41
C CYS A 116 -1.49 10.91 -0.11
N GLY A 117 -0.27 10.38 -0.19
CA GLY A 117 0.52 10.21 1.02
C GLY A 117 0.73 11.58 1.70
N ARG A 118 0.75 11.62 3.04
CA ARG A 118 0.76 12.87 3.85
C ARG A 118 -0.53 13.71 3.83
N SER A 119 -1.63 13.20 3.27
CA SER A 119 -2.94 13.89 3.29
C SER A 119 -3.70 13.77 4.62
N GLY A 120 -3.18 13.04 5.61
CA GLY A 120 -3.89 12.77 6.88
C GLY A 120 -4.60 11.42 6.93
N THR A 121 -4.41 10.56 5.94
CA THR A 121 -4.94 9.18 5.93
C THR A 121 -4.61 8.38 7.20
N SER A 122 -3.38 8.50 7.72
CA SER A 122 -3.01 7.83 8.97
C SER A 122 -3.79 8.34 10.19
N PHE A 123 -4.07 9.65 10.26
CA PHE A 123 -4.87 10.21 11.34
C PHE A 123 -6.31 9.68 11.29
N ILE A 124 -6.94 9.69 10.12
CA ILE A 124 -8.30 9.16 9.95
C ILE A 124 -8.36 7.65 10.21
N PHE A 125 -7.36 6.89 9.76
CA PHE A 125 -7.27 5.46 10.07
C PHE A 125 -7.21 5.21 11.58
N GLU A 126 -6.40 5.98 12.31
CA GLU A 126 -6.30 5.87 13.75
C GLU A 126 -7.63 6.18 14.44
N GLN A 127 -8.26 7.31 14.10
CA GLN A 127 -9.52 7.71 14.72
C GLN A 127 -10.66 6.72 14.43
N LEU A 128 -10.80 6.27 13.17
CA LEU A 128 -11.85 5.32 12.79
C LEU A 128 -11.63 3.95 13.43
N SER A 129 -10.41 3.42 13.38
CA SER A 129 -10.12 2.11 13.99
C SER A 129 -10.36 2.14 15.50
N LYS A 130 -9.95 3.21 16.20
CA LYS A 130 -10.22 3.38 17.63
C LYS A 130 -11.72 3.50 17.93
N HIS A 131 -12.45 4.27 17.13
CA HIS A 131 -13.90 4.42 17.32
C HIS A 131 -14.63 3.08 17.13
N ILE A 132 -14.33 2.36 16.06
CA ILE A 132 -14.96 1.06 15.77
C ILE A 132 -14.65 0.07 16.89
N ASP A 133 -13.38 -0.06 17.27
CA ASP A 133 -12.91 -0.99 18.30
C ASP A 133 -13.55 -0.72 19.68
N THR A 134 -13.67 0.56 20.06
CA THR A 134 -14.16 0.92 21.41
C THR A 134 -15.66 1.15 21.52
N GLN A 135 -16.36 1.46 20.42
CA GLN A 135 -17.77 1.91 20.48
C GLN A 135 -18.77 0.98 19.80
N THR A 136 -18.38 0.19 18.79
CA THR A 136 -19.38 -0.39 17.88
C THR A 136 -19.77 -1.84 18.15
N GLN A 137 -19.21 -2.50 19.17
CA GLN A 137 -19.28 -3.97 19.40
C GLN A 137 -18.92 -4.83 18.16
N ALA A 138 -18.57 -4.21 17.04
CA ALA A 138 -18.28 -4.88 15.79
C ALA A 138 -16.88 -5.47 15.83
N LYS A 139 -16.76 -6.68 15.28
CA LYS A 139 -15.46 -7.33 15.13
C LYS A 139 -14.76 -6.75 13.91
N MET A 140 -13.70 -5.97 14.13
CA MET A 140 -12.95 -5.31 13.06
C MET A 140 -11.56 -5.92 12.87
N LEU A 141 -11.11 -5.96 11.61
CA LEU A 141 -9.70 -6.04 11.22
C LEU A 141 -9.27 -4.70 10.61
N ALA A 142 -8.22 -4.09 11.15
CA ALA A 142 -7.64 -2.83 10.68
C ALA A 142 -6.20 -3.04 10.22
N LEU A 143 -5.91 -2.84 8.94
CA LEU A 143 -4.58 -3.02 8.37
C LEU A 143 -3.99 -1.70 7.87
N ASN A 144 -2.76 -1.40 8.31
CA ASN A 144 -2.00 -0.24 7.90
C ASN A 144 -1.08 -0.62 6.73
N GLU A 145 -1.42 -0.16 5.53
CA GLU A 145 -0.66 -0.37 4.29
C GLU A 145 -0.24 -1.83 4.08
N PRO A 146 -1.19 -2.77 3.90
CA PRO A 146 -0.91 -4.19 3.82
C PRO A 146 -0.28 -4.59 2.47
N ARG A 147 0.89 -4.03 2.14
CA ARG A 147 1.54 -4.17 0.84
C ARG A 147 1.81 -5.62 0.49
N GLU A 148 2.21 -6.44 1.46
CA GLU A 148 2.47 -7.86 1.22
C GLU A 148 1.22 -8.62 0.77
N LEU A 149 0.03 -8.29 1.30
CA LEU A 149 -1.23 -8.91 0.87
C LEU A 149 -1.42 -8.71 -0.64
N TYR A 150 -1.25 -7.48 -1.10
CA TYR A 150 -1.42 -7.17 -2.50
C TYR A 150 -0.30 -7.75 -3.38
N ILE A 151 0.97 -7.67 -2.96
CA ILE A 151 2.08 -8.23 -3.75
C ILE A 151 1.92 -9.75 -3.90
N ASN A 152 1.43 -10.44 -2.86
CA ASN A 152 1.12 -11.86 -2.94
C ASN A 152 -0.08 -12.18 -3.82
N SER A 153 -1.10 -11.31 -3.83
CA SER A 153 -2.33 -11.55 -4.59
C SER A 153 -2.18 -11.27 -6.09
N PHE A 154 -1.51 -10.15 -6.41
CA PHE A 154 -1.42 -9.64 -7.78
C PHE A 154 -0.07 -9.97 -8.43
N GLY A 155 0.92 -10.40 -7.64
CA GLY A 155 2.28 -10.64 -8.07
C GLY A 155 3.12 -9.36 -8.07
N GLN A 156 4.45 -9.53 -8.00
CA GLN A 156 5.41 -8.41 -8.05
C GLN A 156 5.27 -7.61 -9.35
N ASP A 157 4.93 -8.28 -10.44
CA ASP A 157 4.87 -7.67 -11.78
C ASP A 157 3.65 -6.75 -12.01
N SER A 158 2.73 -6.63 -11.06
CA SER A 158 1.57 -5.73 -11.21
C SER A 158 1.26 -4.88 -9.98
N TYR A 159 2.11 -4.95 -8.96
CA TYR A 159 1.89 -4.24 -7.71
C TYR A 159 3.11 -3.52 -7.17
N ASP A 160 4.30 -3.97 -7.55
CA ASP A 160 5.51 -3.38 -7.03
C ASP A 160 5.76 -2.02 -7.69
N ILE A 161 5.51 -0.95 -6.95
CA ILE A 161 5.78 0.44 -7.34
C ILE A 161 6.88 1.08 -6.48
N TRP A 162 7.54 0.29 -5.61
CA TRP A 162 8.49 0.81 -4.63
C TRP A 162 9.87 0.20 -4.77
N SER A 163 9.99 -1.10 -5.11
CA SER A 163 11.28 -1.77 -5.09
C SER A 163 12.15 -1.49 -6.32
N VAL A 164 13.41 -1.93 -6.27
CA VAL A 164 14.32 -1.97 -7.41
C VAL A 164 13.79 -2.74 -8.63
N LYS A 165 12.83 -3.66 -8.44
CA LYS A 165 12.19 -4.40 -9.54
C LYS A 165 11.05 -3.63 -10.18
N SER A 166 10.55 -2.59 -9.51
CA SER A 166 9.45 -1.79 -10.03
C SER A 166 9.84 -1.07 -11.32
N ASN A 167 8.92 -1.08 -12.27
CA ASN A 167 9.04 -0.42 -13.55
C ASN A 167 7.65 0.02 -14.04
N ARG A 168 7.60 0.73 -15.18
CA ARG A 168 6.34 1.23 -15.73
C ARG A 168 5.27 0.13 -15.96
N ASN A 169 5.68 -1.10 -16.29
CA ASN A 169 4.72 -2.20 -16.47
C ASN A 169 4.20 -2.72 -15.14
N THR A 170 5.00 -2.69 -14.07
CA THR A 170 4.54 -3.11 -12.72
C THR A 170 3.67 -2.07 -12.03
N ALA A 171 3.69 -0.83 -12.51
CA ALA A 171 2.76 0.23 -12.16
C ALA A 171 1.38 0.08 -12.82
N LYS A 172 1.26 -0.74 -13.87
CA LYS A 172 -0.03 -1.01 -14.50
C LYS A 172 -0.76 -2.08 -13.71
N ILE A 173 -1.85 -1.67 -13.08
CA ILE A 173 -2.65 -2.57 -12.27
C ILE A 173 -3.77 -3.11 -13.14
N SER A 174 -3.60 -4.33 -13.63
CA SER A 174 -4.69 -5.10 -14.24
C SER A 174 -5.14 -6.16 -13.24
N LEU A 175 -6.37 -6.02 -12.74
CA LEU A 175 -7.02 -7.11 -12.03
C LEU A 175 -7.66 -8.03 -13.06
N ASP A 176 -6.94 -9.08 -13.45
CA ASP A 176 -7.59 -10.22 -14.05
C ASP A 176 -8.42 -10.98 -12.99
N LYS A 177 -9.33 -11.83 -13.48
CA LYS A 177 -10.24 -12.59 -12.63
C LYS A 177 -9.47 -13.48 -11.63
N GLU A 178 -8.41 -14.13 -12.09
CA GLU A 178 -7.61 -15.06 -11.28
C GLU A 178 -6.95 -14.36 -10.10
N LYS A 179 -6.27 -13.22 -10.31
CA LYS A 179 -5.65 -12.46 -9.21
C LYS A 179 -6.67 -11.89 -8.24
N SER A 180 -7.85 -11.52 -8.74
CA SER A 180 -8.95 -11.06 -7.89
C SER A 180 -9.44 -12.18 -6.96
N GLU A 181 -9.56 -13.40 -7.47
CA GLU A 181 -9.91 -14.58 -6.67
C GLU A 181 -8.84 -14.88 -5.61
N VAL A 182 -7.55 -14.81 -5.95
CA VAL A 182 -6.44 -14.99 -4.99
C VAL A 182 -6.49 -13.91 -3.90
N TYR A 183 -6.74 -12.64 -4.27
CA TYR A 183 -6.89 -11.56 -3.30
C TYR A 183 -8.04 -11.82 -2.33
N LEU A 184 -9.21 -12.21 -2.85
CA LEU A 184 -10.37 -12.55 -2.03
C LEU A 184 -10.08 -13.74 -1.11
N GLN A 185 -9.39 -14.79 -1.59
CA GLN A 185 -9.00 -15.92 -0.76
C GLN A 185 -8.12 -15.50 0.42
N TYR A 186 -7.09 -14.68 0.17
CA TYR A 186 -6.25 -14.17 1.25
C TYR A 186 -7.03 -13.24 2.19
N LEU A 187 -7.87 -12.37 1.64
CA LEU A 187 -8.69 -11.46 2.45
C LEU A 187 -9.64 -12.24 3.36
N ASP A 188 -10.29 -13.29 2.87
CA ASP A 188 -11.15 -14.18 3.66
C ASP A 188 -10.37 -14.88 4.78
N TYR A 189 -9.21 -15.46 4.43
CA TYR A 189 -8.33 -16.15 5.38
C TYR A 189 -7.88 -15.23 6.53
N ILE A 190 -7.56 -13.97 6.24
CA ILE A 190 -7.10 -13.00 7.24
C ILE A 190 -8.28 -12.43 8.02
N CYS A 191 -9.40 -12.14 7.35
CA CYS A 191 -10.56 -11.52 7.99
C CYS A 191 -11.32 -12.48 8.91
N GLN A 192 -11.33 -13.79 8.64
CA GLN A 192 -12.01 -14.78 9.49
C GLN A 192 -13.44 -14.30 9.89
N ASP A 193 -13.70 -14.19 11.21
CA ASP A 193 -14.97 -13.80 11.81
C ASP A 193 -15.20 -12.28 11.89
N LYS A 194 -14.33 -11.45 11.31
CA LYS A 194 -14.47 -9.99 11.33
C LYS A 194 -15.56 -9.53 10.37
N SER A 195 -16.47 -8.70 10.88
CA SER A 195 -17.57 -8.09 10.12
C SER A 195 -17.17 -6.80 9.42
N ILE A 196 -16.05 -6.18 9.83
CA ILE A 196 -15.51 -4.96 9.23
C ILE A 196 -14.04 -5.18 8.87
N TYR A 197 -13.69 -4.91 7.61
CA TYR A 197 -12.32 -4.78 7.14
C TYR A 197 -12.01 -3.30 6.90
N LEU A 198 -11.05 -2.75 7.64
CA LEU A 198 -10.58 -1.38 7.50
C LEU A 198 -9.14 -1.39 7.01
N GLU A 199 -8.89 -0.77 5.87
CA GLU A 199 -7.54 -0.66 5.31
C GLU A 199 -7.19 0.79 5.11
N LYS A 200 -5.95 1.18 5.45
CA LYS A 200 -5.38 2.43 4.97
C LYS A 200 -4.24 2.16 4.01
N MET A 201 -4.36 2.67 2.80
CA MET A 201 -3.26 2.71 1.85
C MET A 201 -3.48 3.87 0.86
N PRO A 202 -2.62 4.91 0.89
CA PRO A 202 -2.74 6.06 -0.02
C PRO A 202 -2.83 5.64 -1.49
N GLU A 203 -2.12 4.58 -1.88
CA GLU A 203 -2.06 4.09 -3.25
C GLU A 203 -3.26 3.22 -3.67
N SER A 204 -4.18 2.88 -2.75
CA SER A 204 -5.42 2.16 -3.10
C SER A 204 -6.32 2.92 -4.06
N ILE A 205 -6.13 4.24 -4.20
CA ILE A 205 -6.93 5.04 -5.12
C ILE A 205 -6.75 4.59 -6.58
N ILE A 206 -5.55 4.11 -6.93
CA ILE A 206 -5.24 3.56 -8.25
C ILE A 206 -6.10 2.32 -8.56
N ARG A 207 -6.71 1.72 -7.52
CA ARG A 207 -7.47 0.48 -7.55
C ARG A 207 -8.91 0.62 -7.12
N ALA A 208 -9.40 1.84 -6.87
CA ALA A 208 -10.72 2.04 -6.30
C ALA A 208 -11.80 1.36 -7.15
N ASP A 209 -11.76 1.54 -8.47
CA ASP A 209 -12.70 0.95 -9.42
C ASP A 209 -12.75 -0.57 -9.32
N GLN A 210 -11.59 -1.22 -9.26
CA GLN A 210 -11.52 -2.66 -9.22
C GLN A 210 -11.93 -3.20 -7.84
N LEU A 211 -11.54 -2.53 -6.75
CA LEU A 211 -12.02 -2.85 -5.40
C LEU A 211 -13.55 -2.76 -5.32
N LEU A 212 -14.15 -1.72 -5.89
CA LEU A 212 -15.60 -1.55 -5.97
C LEU A 212 -16.31 -2.64 -6.80
N LYS A 213 -15.63 -3.20 -7.81
CA LYS A 213 -16.15 -4.29 -8.64
C LYS A 213 -16.11 -5.64 -7.93
N ILE A 214 -15.03 -5.95 -7.21
CA ILE A 214 -14.84 -7.27 -6.58
C ILE A 214 -15.41 -7.35 -5.16
N LEU A 215 -15.62 -6.22 -4.48
CA LEU A 215 -16.19 -6.14 -3.13
C LEU A 215 -17.57 -5.46 -3.16
N PRO A 216 -18.67 -6.23 -3.00
CA PRO A 216 -20.02 -5.69 -3.16
C PRO A 216 -20.38 -4.63 -2.10
N ARG A 217 -19.86 -4.80 -0.87
CA ARG A 217 -19.98 -3.87 0.25
C ARG A 217 -18.65 -3.19 0.54
N CYS A 218 -18.28 -2.30 -0.37
CA CYS A 218 -17.06 -1.50 -0.31
C CYS A 218 -17.40 -0.02 -0.12
N LEU A 219 -16.67 0.62 0.79
CA LEU A 219 -16.66 2.05 1.04
C LEU A 219 -15.24 2.56 0.83
N ILE A 220 -15.08 3.53 -0.07
CA ILE A 220 -13.82 4.24 -0.26
C ILE A 220 -13.92 5.61 0.43
N ILE A 221 -13.00 5.88 1.35
CA ILE A 221 -12.81 7.18 2.00
C ILE A 221 -11.59 7.84 1.35
N TYR A 222 -11.82 8.86 0.53
CA TYR A 222 -10.76 9.59 -0.14
C TYR A 222 -10.44 10.88 0.61
N MET A 223 -9.20 10.98 1.11
CA MET A 223 -8.70 12.13 1.84
C MET A 223 -8.22 13.23 0.92
N LYS A 224 -8.84 14.41 1.00
CA LYS A 224 -8.38 15.62 0.31
C LYS A 224 -7.54 16.49 1.24
N ARG A 225 -6.45 17.04 0.68
CA ARG A 225 -5.63 18.07 1.30
C ARG A 225 -5.06 18.97 0.21
N SER A 226 -4.82 20.25 0.53
CA SER A 226 -4.13 21.18 -0.37
C SER A 226 -2.85 20.55 -0.92
N TRP A 227 -2.68 20.59 -2.25
CA TRP A 227 -1.51 20.03 -2.92
C TRP A 227 -0.21 20.72 -2.47
N ILE A 228 -0.28 22.01 -2.14
CA ILE A 228 0.84 22.79 -1.58
C ILE A 228 1.26 22.19 -0.23
N ASP A 229 0.29 21.98 0.68
CA ASP A 229 0.58 21.44 2.01
C ASP A 229 1.12 20.02 1.95
N VAL A 230 0.59 19.20 1.03
CA VAL A 230 1.07 17.84 0.80
C VAL A 230 2.51 17.88 0.31
N ALA A 231 2.82 18.71 -0.70
CA ALA A 231 4.19 18.85 -1.22
C ALA A 231 5.17 19.33 -0.16
N LEU A 232 4.80 20.35 0.63
CA LEU A 232 5.61 20.83 1.76
C LEU A 232 5.81 19.73 2.82
N SER A 233 4.77 18.97 3.14
CA SER A 233 4.88 17.86 4.10
C SER A 233 5.75 16.72 3.59
N ILE A 234 5.74 16.42 2.28
CA ILE A 234 6.60 15.41 1.67
C ILE A 234 8.06 15.89 1.73
N ALA A 235 8.31 17.14 1.33
CA ALA A 235 9.65 17.74 1.37
C ALA A 235 10.25 17.74 2.78
N ALA A 236 9.42 17.96 3.82
CA ALA A 236 9.85 17.91 5.21
C ALA A 236 10.10 16.48 5.74
N PHE A 237 9.60 15.44 5.08
CA PHE A 237 9.69 14.04 5.54
C PHE A 237 11.07 13.41 5.26
N GLY A 238 11.90 14.00 4.40
CA GLY A 238 13.28 13.56 4.16
C GLY A 238 13.61 13.22 2.69
N SER A 239 14.03 11.97 2.42
CA SER A 239 14.58 11.54 1.12
C SER A 239 13.51 11.53 0.01
N ASN A 240 13.35 12.69 -0.66
CA ASN A 240 12.44 12.87 -1.80
C ASN A 240 12.58 11.81 -2.90
N SER A 241 13.74 11.17 -3.04
CA SER A 241 14.01 10.14 -4.04
C SER A 241 13.26 8.81 -3.80
N GLN A 242 12.78 8.53 -2.59
CA GLN A 242 12.06 7.29 -2.29
C GLN A 242 10.54 7.45 -2.28
N TRP A 243 10.06 8.69 -2.20
CA TRP A 243 8.63 8.98 -2.09
C TRP A 243 7.84 8.56 -3.34
N TYR A 244 8.42 8.81 -4.52
CA TYR A 244 7.84 8.49 -5.82
C TYR A 244 8.18 7.07 -6.30
N GLY A 245 8.72 6.23 -5.41
CA GLY A 245 9.17 4.88 -5.75
C GLY A 245 10.44 4.88 -6.60
N GLN A 246 10.92 3.69 -6.95
CA GLN A 246 12.09 3.55 -7.80
C GLN A 246 11.80 4.09 -9.21
N ASN A 247 12.68 4.94 -9.73
CA ASN A 247 12.54 5.55 -11.07
C ASN A 247 11.17 6.22 -11.31
N ASP A 248 10.59 6.83 -10.27
CA ASP A 248 9.29 7.51 -10.33
C ASP A 248 8.12 6.60 -10.73
N THR A 249 8.26 5.28 -10.54
CA THR A 249 7.25 4.30 -10.91
C THR A 249 5.90 4.58 -10.27
N LYS A 250 5.86 5.06 -9.01
CA LYS A 250 4.61 5.48 -8.36
C LYS A 250 3.98 6.70 -9.03
N TRP A 251 4.80 7.68 -9.43
CA TRP A 251 4.30 8.88 -10.11
C TRP A 251 3.75 8.52 -11.49
N ILE A 252 4.48 7.68 -12.24
CA ILE A 252 4.02 7.17 -13.53
C ILE A 252 2.72 6.38 -13.37
N ALA A 253 2.60 5.54 -12.33
CA ALA A 253 1.35 4.82 -12.03
C ALA A 253 0.18 5.79 -11.85
N LEU A 254 0.37 6.89 -11.10
CA LEU A 254 -0.68 7.88 -10.87
C LEU A 254 -1.10 8.60 -12.15
N LEU A 255 -0.16 8.87 -13.06
CA LEU A 255 -0.43 9.53 -14.35
C LEU A 255 -1.08 8.57 -15.37
N ASP A 256 -0.53 7.36 -15.51
CA ASP A 256 -0.96 6.37 -16.49
C ASP A 256 -2.34 5.78 -16.16
N ASN A 257 -2.69 5.71 -14.87
CA ASN A 257 -3.98 5.14 -14.45
C ASN A 257 -5.12 6.14 -14.55
N GLU A 258 -4.99 7.27 -15.31
CA GLU A 258 -5.97 8.36 -15.48
C GLU A 258 -7.10 8.21 -14.47
N ILE A 259 -6.79 8.35 -13.16
CA ILE A 259 -7.71 7.91 -12.10
C ILE A 259 -8.98 8.62 -12.43
N SER A 260 -10.01 7.88 -12.86
CA SER A 260 -11.05 8.51 -13.64
C SER A 260 -11.67 9.53 -12.71
N LEU A 261 -11.35 10.81 -12.94
CA LEU A 261 -11.90 11.89 -12.17
C LEU A 261 -13.42 11.86 -12.36
N GLU A 262 -13.92 11.15 -13.38
CA GLU A 262 -15.32 10.78 -13.56
C GLU A 262 -15.89 9.98 -12.39
N LEU A 263 -15.13 9.04 -11.81
CA LEU A 263 -15.55 8.31 -10.61
C LEU A 263 -15.82 9.24 -9.42
N PHE A 264 -15.12 10.38 -9.38
CA PHE A 264 -15.30 11.45 -8.39
C PHE A 264 -16.25 12.56 -8.84
N LYS A 265 -16.62 12.61 -10.12
CA LYS A 265 -17.58 13.59 -10.66
C LYS A 265 -19.00 13.03 -10.64
N SER A 266 -19.17 11.70 -10.68
CA SER A 266 -20.47 11.02 -10.56
C SER A 266 -20.95 10.80 -9.11
N THR A 267 -20.21 11.29 -8.12
CA THR A 267 -20.42 11.03 -6.68
C THR A 267 -21.70 11.62 -6.07
N GLU A 268 -22.54 12.32 -6.84
CA GLU A 268 -23.90 12.61 -6.36
C GLU A 268 -24.81 11.36 -6.36
N GLU A 269 -24.45 10.28 -7.08
CA GLU A 269 -25.33 9.10 -7.23
C GLU A 269 -24.86 7.82 -6.51
N THR A 270 -23.66 7.75 -5.93
CA THR A 270 -23.15 6.50 -5.33
C THR A 270 -22.74 6.63 -3.87
N ASP A 271 -23.53 6.05 -2.96
CA ASP A 271 -23.29 5.97 -1.50
C ASP A 271 -21.95 5.30 -1.09
N LYS A 272 -21.22 4.73 -2.05
CA LYS A 272 -20.00 3.92 -1.84
C LYS A 272 -18.70 4.73 -1.83
N LEU A 273 -18.72 5.98 -2.26
CA LEU A 273 -17.53 6.85 -2.28
C LEU A 273 -17.77 8.08 -1.42
N LYS A 274 -17.02 8.21 -0.32
CA LYS A 274 -17.09 9.37 0.58
C LYS A 274 -15.84 10.22 0.43
N LEU A 275 -16.06 11.46 0.03
CA LEU A 275 -15.06 12.52 -0.01
C LEU A 275 -15.01 13.19 1.37
N ILE A 276 -13.83 13.20 2.00
CA ILE A 276 -13.57 13.87 3.27
C ILE A 276 -12.46 14.89 3.08
#